data_AF-A0A2N0M7Y4-F1
#
_entry.id   AF-A0A2N0M7Y4-F1
#
_cell.length_a   1.000
_cell.length_b   1.000
_cell.length_c   1.000
_cell.angle_alpha   90.00
_cell.angle_beta   90.00
_cell.angle_gamma   90.00
#
_symmetry.space_group_name_H-M   'P 1'
#
loop_
_entity.id
_entity.type
_entity.pdbx_description
1 polymer ?
#
loop_
_entity_poly.entity_id
_entity_poly.type
_entity_poly.pdbx_seq_one_letter_code
_entity_poly.pdbx_strand_id
1 'polypeptide(L)'
;MHHWQVGGDINIGWPDYGIPEHAYTIVEFELLGEVFRVRVTDGQKEGGFLVVHDCPDVVLEMLAEQANQKLDFEVIVSNLRCSVDGNLLRSFDYEWYPTPEYAERPSLLAHTIAEALQQMRHGSRS
;
A
#
# COMPACT_ATOMS: atom_id res chain seq x y z
N MET A 1 -13.98 12.36 1.94
CA MET A 1 -13.29 12.26 0.63
C MET A 1 -11.86 12.66 0.90
N HIS A 2 -10.90 11.75 0.75
CA HIS A 2 -9.49 12.12 0.84
C HIS A 2 -9.11 12.84 -0.45
N HIS A 3 -8.58 14.07 -0.35
CA HIS A 3 -8.20 14.90 -1.50
C HIS A 3 -6.76 14.59 -1.92
N TRP A 4 -6.41 13.31 -2.11
CA TRP A 4 -5.07 12.93 -2.53
C TRP A 4 -4.82 13.34 -3.97
N GLN A 5 -3.74 14.09 -4.17
CA GLN A 5 -3.25 14.52 -5.48
C GLN A 5 -1.74 14.62 -5.42
N VAL A 6 -1.06 14.43 -6.56
CA VAL A 6 0.38 14.67 -6.65
C VAL A 6 0.68 16.13 -6.31
N GLY A 7 1.65 16.36 -5.43
CA GLY A 7 1.99 17.67 -4.86
C GLY A 7 1.09 18.09 -3.68
N GLY A 8 0.06 17.31 -3.34
CA GLY A 8 -0.72 17.48 -2.11
C GLY A 8 -0.07 16.81 -0.91
N ASP A 9 -0.63 17.08 0.28
CA ASP A 9 -0.14 16.53 1.54
C ASP A 9 -0.93 15.30 1.97
N ILE A 10 -0.25 14.37 2.64
CA ILE A 10 -0.82 13.20 3.30
C ILE A 10 -0.14 13.02 4.65
N ASN A 11 -0.93 12.74 5.69
CA ASN A 11 -0.39 12.52 7.03
C ASN A 11 -0.09 11.04 7.25
N ILE A 12 1.16 10.72 7.58
CA ILE A 12 1.60 9.34 7.77
C ILE A 12 2.34 9.20 9.10
N GLY A 13 2.03 8.15 9.86
CA GLY A 13 2.66 7.84 11.14
C GLY A 13 2.86 6.35 11.36
N TRP A 14 3.69 6.01 12.34
CA TRP A 14 3.97 4.62 12.75
C TRP A 14 3.69 4.48 14.26
N PRO A 15 2.41 4.31 14.64
CA PRO A 15 2.01 4.31 16.05
C PRO A 15 2.64 3.18 16.85
N ASP A 16 2.95 2.04 16.24
CA ASP A 16 3.61 0.92 16.92
C ASP A 16 5.05 1.25 17.36
N TYR A 17 5.65 2.28 16.77
CA TYR A 17 6.94 2.87 17.20
C TYR A 17 6.78 4.16 18.01
N GLY A 18 5.54 4.57 18.31
CA GLY A 18 5.26 5.87 18.95
C GLY A 18 5.59 7.07 18.05
N ILE A 19 5.67 6.87 16.73
CA ILE A 19 5.92 7.94 15.77
C ILE A 19 4.56 8.53 15.36
N PRO A 20 4.28 9.80 15.70
CA PRO A 20 3.02 10.45 15.33
C PRO A 20 2.95 10.68 13.82
N GLU A 21 1.76 11.00 13.33
CA GLU A 21 1.62 11.40 11.94
C GLU A 21 2.38 12.70 11.64
N HIS A 22 3.08 12.68 10.51
CA HIS A 22 3.71 13.85 9.91
C HIS A 22 3.17 14.06 8.51
N ALA A 23 3.10 15.32 8.06
CA ALA A 23 2.69 15.64 6.71
C ALA A 23 3.84 15.33 5.74
N TYR A 24 3.54 14.53 4.72
CA TYR A 24 4.44 14.26 3.60
C TYR A 24 3.79 14.73 2.31
N THR A 25 4.61 15.16 1.36
CA THR A 25 4.12 15.52 0.02
C THR A 25 4.00 14.27 -0.85
N ILE A 26 2.85 14.07 -1.48
CA ILE A 26 2.61 12.98 -2.42
C ILE A 26 3.41 13.25 -3.70
N VAL A 27 4.33 12.35 -4.05
CA VAL A 27 5.06 12.44 -5.33
C VAL A 27 4.39 11.60 -6.42
N GLU A 28 3.68 10.54 -6.03
CA GLU A 28 3.02 9.60 -6.93
C GLU A 28 2.00 8.79 -6.15
N PHE A 29 0.85 8.46 -6.74
CA PHE A 29 -0.10 7.55 -6.11
C PHE A 29 -0.95 6.80 -7.14
N GLU A 30 -1.47 5.66 -6.72
CA GLU A 30 -2.44 4.84 -7.42
C GLU A 30 -3.58 4.48 -6.46
N LEU A 31 -4.81 4.76 -6.86
CA LEU A 31 -6.01 4.40 -6.10
C LEU A 31 -6.88 3.46 -6.97
N LEU A 32 -6.80 2.17 -6.68
CA LEU A 32 -7.47 1.08 -7.41
C LEU A 32 -8.57 0.47 -6.54
N GLY A 33 -9.72 1.15 -6.49
CA GLY A 33 -10.77 0.80 -5.54
C GLY A 33 -10.30 1.08 -4.10
N GLU A 34 -10.24 0.04 -3.28
CA GLU A 34 -9.76 0.12 -1.89
C GLU A 34 -8.23 -0.02 -1.76
N VAL A 35 -7.55 -0.42 -2.84
CA VAL A 35 -6.08 -0.52 -2.84
C VAL A 35 -5.50 0.87 -3.09
N PHE A 36 -4.71 1.34 -2.14
CA PHE A 36 -4.03 2.62 -2.21
C PHE A 36 -2.52 2.41 -2.12
N ARG A 37 -1.82 2.75 -3.19
CA ARG A 37 -0.36 2.81 -3.24
C ARG A 37 0.05 4.26 -3.35
N VAL A 38 1.03 4.67 -2.58
CA VAL A 38 1.54 6.04 -2.60
C VAL A 38 3.03 6.06 -2.39
N ARG A 39 3.69 6.99 -3.07
CA ARG A 39 5.05 7.41 -2.82
C ARG A 39 5.01 8.85 -2.33
N VAL A 40 5.74 9.13 -1.27
CA VAL A 40 5.75 10.41 -0.57
C VAL A 40 7.17 10.88 -0.30
N THR A 41 7.32 12.16 -0.01
CA THR A 41 8.59 12.76 0.40
C THR A 41 8.43 13.72 1.58
N ASP A 42 9.45 13.79 2.42
CA ASP A 42 9.63 14.85 3.44
C ASP A 42 10.56 15.98 2.93
N GLY A 43 10.92 15.96 1.64
CA GLY A 43 11.88 16.87 1.03
C GLY A 43 13.35 16.46 1.18
N GLN A 44 13.65 15.44 1.98
CA GLN A 44 15.00 14.86 2.12
C GLN A 44 15.08 13.44 1.55
N LYS A 45 14.03 12.64 1.78
CA LYS A 45 13.92 11.25 1.35
C LYS A 45 12.56 11.00 0.72
N GLU A 46 12.51 9.96 -0.08
CA GLU A 46 11.25 9.40 -0.58
C GLU A 46 11.01 8.05 0.08
N GLY A 47 9.74 7.75 0.32
CA GLY A 47 9.27 6.45 0.80
C GLY A 47 7.95 6.11 0.14
N GLY A 48 7.56 4.85 0.18
CA GLY A 48 6.28 4.42 -0.36
C GLY A 48 5.69 3.29 0.45
N PHE A 49 4.38 3.14 0.34
CA PHE A 49 3.63 2.05 0.95
C PHE A 49 2.41 1.73 0.09
N LEU A 50 1.90 0.52 0.30
CA LEU A 50 0.68 0.02 -0.29
C LEU A 50 -0.20 -0.50 0.84
N VAL A 51 -1.43 0.00 0.91
CA VAL A 51 -2.43 -0.38 1.91
C VAL A 51 -3.74 -0.73 1.20
N VAL A 52 -4.61 -1.45 1.90
CA VAL A 52 -5.98 -1.70 1.43
C VAL A 52 -6.95 -1.20 2.50
N HIS A 53 -7.79 -0.24 2.13
CA HIS A 53 -8.80 0.32 3.03
C HIS A 53 -9.92 -0.70 3.29
N ASP A 54 -10.52 -0.63 4.49
CA ASP A 54 -11.67 -1.45 4.90
C ASP A 54 -11.47 -2.97 4.70
N CYS A 55 -10.23 -3.45 4.85
CA CYS A 55 -9.86 -4.83 4.62
C CYS A 55 -9.41 -5.52 5.92
N PRO A 56 -10.04 -6.64 6.33
CA PRO A 56 -9.61 -7.39 7.51
C PRO A 56 -8.21 -7.99 7.34
N ASP A 57 -7.43 -8.07 8.42
CA ASP A 57 -6.07 -8.64 8.42
C ASP A 57 -5.97 -10.01 7.75
N VAL A 58 -6.92 -10.93 8.04
CA VAL A 58 -6.93 -12.26 7.41
C VAL A 58 -7.04 -12.18 5.89
N VAL A 59 -7.77 -11.20 5.36
CA VAL A 59 -7.90 -10.99 3.92
C VAL A 59 -6.61 -10.39 3.37
N LEU A 60 -5.94 -9.48 4.10
CA LEU A 60 -4.63 -8.96 3.70
C LEU A 60 -3.60 -10.09 3.54
N GLU A 61 -3.53 -11.03 4.49
CA GLU A 61 -2.61 -12.17 4.40
C GLU A 61 -2.94 -13.05 3.19
N MET A 62 -4.23 -13.34 2.94
CA MET A 62 -4.66 -14.08 1.75
C MET A 62 -4.31 -13.34 0.45
N LEU A 63 -4.37 -12.01 0.43
CA LEU A 63 -3.99 -11.19 -0.73
C LEU A 63 -2.47 -11.27 -0.98
N ALA A 64 -1.65 -11.23 0.08
CA ALA A 64 -0.20 -11.41 -0.03
C ALA A 64 0.15 -12.82 -0.57
N GLU A 65 -0.50 -13.86 -0.06
CA GLU A 65 -0.35 -15.24 -0.56
C GLU A 65 -0.71 -15.35 -2.05
N GLN A 66 -1.81 -14.74 -2.49
CA GLN A 66 -2.19 -14.75 -3.91
C GLN A 66 -1.23 -13.91 -4.78
N ALA A 67 -0.71 -12.81 -4.26
CA ALA A 67 0.28 -11.99 -4.97
C ALA A 67 1.57 -12.78 -5.19
N ASN A 68 2.06 -13.49 -4.17
CA ASN A 68 3.25 -14.35 -4.27
C ASN A 68 3.12 -15.50 -5.29
N GLN A 69 1.90 -15.88 -5.67
CA GLN A 69 1.68 -16.87 -6.73
C GLN A 69 1.80 -16.28 -8.14
N LYS A 70 1.67 -14.95 -8.28
CA LYS A 70 1.63 -14.23 -9.55
C LYS A 70 2.89 -13.41 -9.82
N LEU A 71 3.56 -12.97 -8.76
CA LEU A 71 4.73 -12.10 -8.81
C LEU A 71 6.02 -12.91 -8.67
N ASP A 72 7.10 -12.36 -9.22
CA ASP A 72 8.45 -12.91 -9.14
C ASP A 72 9.25 -12.36 -7.95
N PHE A 73 8.59 -11.66 -7.03
CA PHE A 73 9.16 -11.12 -5.79
C PHE A 73 8.24 -11.39 -4.61
N GLU A 74 8.84 -11.50 -3.42
CA GLU A 74 8.13 -11.78 -2.18
C GLU A 74 7.35 -10.56 -1.69
N VAL A 75 6.13 -10.81 -1.26
CA VAL A 75 5.18 -9.87 -0.68
C VAL A 75 4.70 -10.42 0.65
N ILE A 76 4.78 -9.61 1.70
CA ILE A 76 4.26 -9.93 3.03
C ILE A 76 3.37 -8.80 3.53
N VAL A 77 2.44 -9.10 4.44
CA VAL A 77 1.74 -8.04 5.18
C VAL A 77 2.64 -7.60 6.33
N SER A 78 2.90 -6.30 6.43
CA SER A 78 3.72 -5.75 7.49
C SER A 78 3.13 -6.11 8.85
N ASN A 79 3.98 -6.57 9.78
CA ASN A 79 3.56 -6.80 11.17
C ASN A 79 3.25 -5.51 11.92
N LEU A 80 3.58 -4.37 11.31
CA LEU A 80 3.45 -3.05 11.89
C LEU A 80 2.32 -2.31 11.20
N ARG A 81 1.61 -1.50 11.97
CA ARG A 81 0.55 -0.64 11.48
C ARG A 81 1.13 0.72 11.13
N CYS A 82 0.63 1.27 10.03
CA CYS A 82 0.80 2.65 9.66
C CYS A 82 -0.51 3.40 9.89
N SER A 83 -0.41 4.67 10.22
CA SER A 83 -1.54 5.60 10.26
C SER A 83 -1.49 6.44 8.99
N VAL A 84 -2.59 6.51 8.25
CA VAL A 84 -2.73 7.28 7.01
C VAL A 84 -3.96 8.16 7.11
N ASP A 85 -3.76 9.46 7.24
CA ASP A 85 -4.81 10.46 7.52
C ASP A 85 -5.75 10.03 8.67
N GLY A 86 -5.18 9.52 9.76
CA GLY A 86 -5.89 9.02 10.94
C GLY A 86 -6.44 7.60 10.82
N ASN A 87 -6.31 6.93 9.67
CA ASN A 87 -6.75 5.55 9.49
C ASN A 87 -5.61 4.59 9.81
N LEU A 88 -5.84 3.68 10.76
CA LEU A 88 -4.88 2.67 11.15
C LEU A 88 -4.97 1.45 10.22
N LEU A 89 -3.90 1.18 9.47
CA LEU A 89 -3.85 0.19 8.40
C LEU A 89 -2.58 -0.67 8.53
N ARG A 90 -2.60 -1.88 7.97
CA ARG A 90 -1.38 -2.66 7.71
C ARG A 90 -0.98 -2.48 6.24
N SER A 91 0.31 -2.28 6.00
CA SER A 91 0.87 -2.16 4.66
C SER A 91 1.36 -3.50 4.11
N PHE A 92 1.61 -3.57 2.81
CA PHE A 92 2.35 -4.65 2.18
C PHE A 92 3.82 -4.27 2.05
N ASP A 93 4.70 -5.15 2.52
CA ASP A 93 6.14 -5.02 2.38
C ASP A 93 6.63 -5.96 1.27
N TYR A 94 7.53 -5.48 0.43
CA TYR A 94 8.09 -6.22 -0.70
C TYR A 94 9.48 -5.67 -1.05
N GLU A 95 10.29 -6.48 -1.73
CA GLU A 95 11.62 -6.06 -2.14
C GLU A 95 11.55 -5.03 -3.28
N TRP A 96 11.94 -3.79 -2.95
CA TRP A 96 12.01 -2.69 -3.90
C TRP A 96 13.29 -1.87 -3.73
N TYR A 97 13.99 -1.67 -4.85
CA TYR A 97 15.10 -0.73 -4.94
C TYR A 97 14.76 0.33 -6.00
N PRO A 98 15.21 1.58 -5.83
CA PRO A 98 14.99 2.67 -6.78
C PRO A 98 15.90 2.53 -8.02
N THR A 99 15.94 1.35 -8.63
CA THR A 99 16.63 1.09 -9.89
C THR A 99 15.61 0.95 -11.02
N PRO A 100 15.96 1.28 -12.28
CA PRO A 100 15.04 1.16 -13.41
C PRO A 100 14.45 -0.24 -13.60
N GLU A 101 15.21 -1.28 -13.22
CA GLU A 101 14.78 -2.69 -13.28
C GLU A 101 13.53 -2.97 -12.42
N TYR A 102 13.38 -2.26 -11.29
CA TYR A 102 12.29 -2.50 -10.33
C TYR A 102 11.28 -1.35 -10.27
N ALA A 103 11.36 -0.41 -11.21
CA ALA A 103 10.50 0.77 -11.24
C ALA A 103 9.00 0.42 -11.28
N GLU A 104 8.65 -0.68 -11.96
CA GLU A 104 7.25 -1.11 -12.16
C GLU A 104 6.71 -2.00 -11.03
N ARG A 105 7.57 -2.54 -10.16
CA ARG A 105 7.13 -3.46 -9.07
C ARG A 105 6.03 -2.87 -8.18
N PRO A 106 6.10 -1.59 -7.73
CA PRO A 106 5.06 -1.00 -6.90
C PRO A 106 3.67 -1.03 -7.56
N SER A 107 3.60 -0.61 -8.83
CA SER A 107 2.34 -0.58 -9.59
C SER A 107 1.87 -1.99 -9.93
N LEU A 108 2.78 -2.90 -10.29
CA LEU A 108 2.47 -4.30 -10.54
C LEU A 108 1.86 -4.97 -9.29
N LEU A 109 2.40 -4.69 -8.10
CA LEU A 109 1.83 -5.16 -6.83
C LEU A 109 0.43 -4.56 -6.60
N ALA A 110 0.27 -3.24 -6.75
CA ALA A 110 -1.02 -2.56 -6.57
C ALA A 110 -2.13 -3.16 -7.44
N HIS A 111 -1.84 -3.36 -8.73
CA HIS A 111 -2.76 -4.00 -9.66
C HIS A 111 -3.06 -5.46 -9.29
N THR A 112 -2.03 -6.23 -8.93
CA THR A 112 -2.19 -7.65 -8.54
C THR A 112 -3.09 -7.81 -7.31
N ILE A 113 -2.89 -6.95 -6.29
CA ILE A 113 -3.72 -6.93 -5.08
C ILE A 113 -5.16 -6.49 -5.41
N ALA A 114 -5.33 -5.47 -6.25
CA ALA A 114 -6.65 -4.99 -6.65
C ALA A 114 -7.45 -6.06 -7.40
N GLU A 115 -6.81 -6.78 -8.34
CA GLU A 115 -7.42 -7.90 -9.04
C GLU A 115 -7.76 -9.06 -8.12
N ALA A 116 -6.86 -9.43 -7.21
CA ALA A 116 -7.08 -10.50 -6.22
C ALA A 116 -8.28 -10.17 -5.31
N LEU A 117 -8.35 -8.93 -4.82
CA LEU A 117 -9.47 -8.46 -4.00
C LEU A 117 -10.80 -8.52 -4.76
N GLN A 118 -10.79 -8.10 -6.03
CA GLN A 118 -11.98 -8.22 -6.89
C GLN A 118 -12.38 -9.69 -7.08
N GLN A 119 -11.43 -10.60 -7.32
CA GLN A 119 -11.71 -12.03 -7.49
C GLN A 119 -12.34 -12.64 -6.23
N MET A 120 -11.82 -12.34 -5.05
CA MET A 120 -12.40 -12.81 -3.77
C MET A 120 -13.85 -12.34 -3.58
N ARG A 121 -14.13 -11.07 -3.92
CA ARG A 121 -15.48 -10.50 -3.83
C ARG A 121 -16.47 -11.17 -4.78
N HIS A 122 -16.03 -11.54 -5.98
CA HIS A 122 -16.88 -12.21 -6.97
C HIS A 122 -17.03 -13.72 -6.71
N GLY A 123 -16.01 -14.38 -6.16
CA GLY A 123 -16.06 -15.79 -5.75
C GLY A 123 -17.00 -16.06 -4.55
N SER A 124 -17.41 -15.01 -3.84
CA SER A 124 -18.41 -15.09 -2.76
C SER A 124 -19.87 -15.07 -3.26
N ARG A 125 -20.09 -14.88 -4.57
CA ARG A 125 -21.43 -14.74 -5.21
C ARG A 125 -21.83 -15.93 -6.09
N SER A 126 -21.12 -17.05 -6.02
CA SER A 126 -21.45 -18.30 -6.75
C SER A 126 -22.05 -19.35 -5.84
#